data_AF-A0A2U1UP33-F1
#
_entry.id   AF-A0A2U1UP33-F1
#
_cell.length_a   1.000
_cell.length_b   1.000
_cell.length_c   1.000
_cell.angle_alpha   90.00
_cell.angle_beta   90.00
_cell.angle_gamma   90.00
#
_symmetry.space_group_name_H-M   'P 1'
#
loop_
_entity.id
_entity.type
_entity.pdbx_description
1 polymer ?
#
loop_
_entity_poly.entity_id
_entity_poly.type
_entity_poly.pdbx_seq_one_letter_code
_entity_poly.pdbx_strand_id
1 'polypeptide(L)' 'MSKSDWDFVNKDQDYELNDLLSKHGYRETAANRTLLKNNLPSNTKHGDVKNIIHKIKGLEKK' A
#
# COMPACT_ATOMS: atom_id res chain seq x y z
N MET A 1 9.01 6.23 -15.95
CA MET A 1 8.83 6.91 -14.65
C MET A 1 10.01 7.82 -14.44
N SER A 2 9.73 9.10 -14.22
CA SER A 2 10.72 10.11 -13.82
C SER A 2 11.30 9.70 -12.46
N LYS A 3 12.53 10.09 -12.12
CA LYS A 3 13.16 9.72 -10.84
C LYS A 3 12.30 10.08 -9.61
N SER A 4 11.48 11.12 -9.73
CA SER A 4 10.50 11.55 -8.71
C SER A 4 9.28 10.64 -8.57
N ASP A 5 8.88 9.90 -9.62
CA ASP A 5 7.72 9.01 -9.57
C ASP A 5 8.01 7.75 -8.74
N TRP A 6 9.29 7.36 -8.64
CA TRP A 6 9.75 6.23 -7.83
C TRP A 6 9.56 6.43 -6.33
N ASP A 7 9.35 7.66 -5.87
CA ASP A 7 9.07 7.94 -4.46
C ASP A 7 7.62 7.64 -4.07
N PHE A 8 6.72 7.53 -5.05
CA PHE A 8 5.28 7.42 -4.84
C PHE A 8 4.76 6.01 -5.09
N VAL A 9 3.75 5.63 -4.31
CA VAL A 9 3.11 4.32 -4.46
C VAL A 9 2.29 4.24 -5.74
N ASN A 10 2.61 3.29 -6.61
CA ASN A 10 1.79 2.93 -7.77
C ASN A 10 0.65 1.99 -7.37
N LYS A 11 -0.54 2.56 -7.21
CA LYS A 11 -1.75 1.81 -6.83
C LYS A 11 -2.38 1.01 -7.97
N ASP A 12 -1.88 1.14 -9.19
CA ASP A 12 -2.37 0.38 -10.34
C ASP A 12 -1.61 -0.93 -10.52
N GLN A 13 -0.58 -1.16 -9.68
CA GLN A 13 0.22 -2.37 -9.72
C GLN A 13 0.01 -3.22 -8.47
N ASP A 14 -0.66 -4.36 -8.68
CA ASP A 14 -0.98 -5.32 -7.62
C ASP A 14 0.26 -5.84 -6.89
N TYR A 15 1.38 -6.00 -7.60
CA TYR A 15 2.62 -6.47 -6.99
C TYR A 15 3.18 -5.47 -5.97
N GLU A 16 3.01 -4.18 -6.21
CA GLU A 16 3.50 -3.13 -5.31
C GLU A 16 2.62 -3.02 -4.07
N LEU A 17 1.29 -3.15 -4.24
CA LEU A 17 0.36 -3.25 -3.12
C LEU A 17 0.64 -4.49 -2.26
N ASN A 18 0.98 -5.62 -2.88
CA ASN A 18 1.37 -6.83 -2.16
C ASN A 18 2.69 -6.66 -1.39
N ASP A 19 3.71 -6.05 -2.01
CA ASP A 19 4.97 -5.74 -1.33
C ASP A 19 4.73 -4.89 -0.08
N LEU A 20 3.92 -3.83 -0.20
CA LEU A 20 3.54 -2.98 0.93
C LEU A 20 2.81 -3.77 2.03
N LEU A 21 1.83 -4.61 1.66
CA LEU A 21 1.11 -5.44 2.64
C LEU A 21 2.07 -6.38 3.36
N SER A 22 2.90 -7.11 2.62
CA SER A 22 3.85 -8.09 3.16
C SER A 22 4.89 -7.43 4.07
N LYS A 23 5.48 -6.31 3.62
CA LYS A 23 6.46 -5.51 4.37
C LYS A 23 5.93 -4.98 5.69
N HIS A 24 4.62 -4.76 5.78
CA HIS A 24 3.94 -4.28 6.98
C HIS A 24 3.20 -5.37 7.77
N GLY A 25 3.38 -6.65 7.41
CA GLY A 25 2.85 -7.81 8.16
C GLY A 25 1.38 -8.13 7.89
N TYR A 26 0.84 -7.71 6.75
CA TYR A 26 -0.52 -7.99 6.30
C TYR A 26 -0.55 -9.07 5.22
N ARG A 27 -1.69 -9.74 5.07
CA ARG A 27 -1.91 -10.75 4.04
C ARG A 27 -2.03 -10.11 2.66
N GLU A 28 -1.46 -10.75 1.65
CA GLU A 28 -1.46 -10.32 0.24
C GLU A 28 -2.76 -10.74 -0.48
N THR A 29 -3.91 -10.46 0.13
CA THR A 29 -5.23 -10.82 -0.42
C THR A 29 -5.79 -9.71 -1.31
N ALA A 30 -6.68 -10.07 -2.23
CA ALA A 30 -7.39 -9.08 -3.06
C ALA A 30 -8.21 -8.09 -2.22
N ALA A 31 -8.78 -8.55 -1.09
CA ALA A 31 -9.49 -7.72 -0.14
C ALA A 31 -8.56 -6.67 0.51
N ASN A 32 -7.40 -7.10 1.01
CA ASN A 32 -6.41 -6.19 1.58
C ASN A 32 -5.85 -5.21 0.54
N ARG A 33 -5.59 -5.65 -0.71
CA ARG A 33 -5.19 -4.75 -1.81
C ARG A 33 -6.25 -3.69 -2.10
N THR A 34 -7.52 -4.09 -2.11
CA THR A 34 -8.65 -3.17 -2.35
C THR A 34 -8.78 -2.15 -1.22
N LEU A 35 -8.69 -2.60 0.04
CA LEU A 35 -8.69 -1.72 1.21
C LEU A 35 -7.51 -0.74 1.16
N LEU A 36 -6.32 -1.23 0.81
CA LEU A 36 -5.12 -0.43 0.68
C LEU A 36 -5.28 0.64 -0.42
N LYS A 37 -5.75 0.25 -1.61
CA LYS A 37 -6.01 1.17 -2.74
C LYS A 37 -7.03 2.26 -2.40
N ASN A 38 -8.11 1.89 -1.71
CA ASN A 38 -9.18 2.82 -1.33
C ASN A 38 -8.78 3.80 -0.21
N ASN A 39 -7.86 3.41 0.67
CA ASN A 39 -7.45 4.23 1.81
C ASN A 39 -6.10 4.94 1.61
N LEU A 40 -5.32 4.59 0.59
CA LEU A 40 -4.11 5.34 0.24
C LEU A 40 -4.46 6.62 -0.53
N PRO A 41 -3.95 7.80 -0.12
CA PRO A 41 -3.95 9.00 -0.94
C PRO A 41 -3.18 8.84 -2.27
N SER A 42 -3.58 9.54 -3.33
CA SER A 42 -2.99 9.45 -4.69
C SER A 42 -1.52 9.87 -4.79
N ASN A 43 -1.03 10.65 -3.83
CA ASN A 43 0.36 11.13 -3.77
C ASN A 43 1.09 10.61 -2.54
N THR A 44 0.77 9.39 -2.10
CA THR A 44 1.43 8.79 -0.94
C THR A 44 2.83 8.36 -1.33
N LYS A 45 3.82 8.86 -0.58
CA LYS A 45 5.20 8.38 -0.70
C LYS A 45 5.38 7.05 0.01
N HIS A 46 6.28 6.21 -0.48
CA HIS A 46 6.62 4.94 0.18
C HIS A 46 6.99 5.10 1.66
N GLY A 47 7.67 6.19 2.02
CA GLY A 47 8.03 6.50 3.42
C GLY A 47 6.83 6.78 4.33
N ASP A 48 5.74 7.32 3.78
CA ASP A 48 4.54 7.69 4.53
C ASP A 48 3.56 6.53 4.69
N VAL A 49 3.67 5.48 3.86
CA VAL A 49 2.76 4.32 3.86
C VAL A 49 2.66 3.70 5.25
N LYS A 50 3.78 3.58 5.97
CA LYS A 50 3.81 3.00 7.33
C LYS A 50 2.83 3.70 8.27
N ASN A 51 2.69 5.02 8.17
CA ASN A 51 1.82 5.82 9.04
C ASN A 51 0.33 5.69 8.67
N ILE A 52 0.04 5.24 7.45
CA ILE A 52 -1.31 5.11 6.90
C ILE A 52 -1.80 3.66 7.05
N ILE A 53 -1.01 2.68 6.62
CA ILE A 53 -1.40 1.28 6.53
C ILE A 53 -1.84 0.71 7.89
N HIS A 54 -1.17 1.09 8.98
CA HIS A 54 -1.54 0.68 10.33
C HIS A 54 -2.86 1.27 10.84
N LYS A 55 -3.37 2.32 10.20
CA LYS A 55 -4.66 2.96 10.54
C LYS A 55 -5.82 2.41 9.72
N ILE A 56 -5.56 1.64 8.66
CA ILE A 56 -6.60 1.03 7.83
C ILE A 56 -7.26 -0.10 8.61
N LYS A 57 -8.52 0.10 9.00
CA LYS A 57 -9.32 -0.93 9.68
C LYS A 57 -9.69 -2.03 8.68
N GLY A 58 -9.69 -3.27 9.15
CA GLY A 58 -10.09 -4.44 8.36
C GLY A 58 -8.98 -5.11 7.56
N LEU A 59 -7.74 -4.59 7.58
CA LEU A 59 -6.61 -5.32 7.01
C LEU A 59 -6.31 -6.58 7.81
N GLU A 60 -6.32 -7.72 7.13
CA GLU A 60 -5.97 -9.00 7.73
C GLU A 60 -4.46 -9.12 7.92
N LYS A 61 -4.03 -9.41 9.15
CA LYS A 61 -2.62 -9.67 9.47
C LYS A 61 -2.20 -11.06 9.01
N LYS A 62 -0.92 -11.20 8.68
CA LYS A 62 -0.33 -12.46 8.22
C LYS A 62 -0.41 -13.54 9.29
#